data_AF-A0A0Q4I3H0-F1
#
_entry.id   AF-A0A0Q4I3H0-F1
#
_cell.length_a   1.000
_cell.length_b   1.000
_cell.length_c   1.000
_cell.angle_alpha   90.00
_cell.angle_beta   90.00
_cell.angle_gamma   90.00
#
_symmetry.space_group_name_H-M   'P 1'
#
loop_
_entity.id
_entity.type
_entity.pdbx_description
1 polymer ?
#
loop_
_entity_poly.entity_id
_entity_poly.type
_entity_poly.pdbx_seq_one_letter_code
_entity_poly.pdbx_strand_id
1 'polypeptide(L)'
;MFAMFVGDGVFTSRAALSRASGIPTSTLKSYAAGAAMPFHTVLALAKFLPREAINMLSEPAGMRLVDVQQTDACWDEAAALASGLVAEICVARSDGVINHIERASLRARARTVTAVLSDLTEEN
;
A
#
# COMPACT_ATOMS: atom_id res chain seq x y z
N MET A 1 6.13 -9.22 -27.49
CA MET A 1 5.98 -10.67 -27.20
C MET A 1 5.79 -10.79 -25.69
N PHE A 2 4.56 -11.06 -25.21
CA PHE A 2 4.32 -11.26 -23.77
C PHE A 2 4.84 -12.64 -23.35
N ALA A 3 6.16 -12.74 -23.15
CA ALA A 3 6.69 -13.77 -22.28
C ALA A 3 6.31 -13.36 -20.84
N MET A 4 5.40 -14.12 -20.23
CA MET A 4 5.27 -14.09 -18.77
C MET A 4 6.64 -14.47 -18.19
N PHE A 5 7.07 -13.78 -17.13
CA PHE A 5 8.28 -13.95 -16.30
C PHE A 5 9.49 -13.08 -16.59
N VAL A 6 9.77 -12.14 -15.67
CA VAL A 6 11.07 -11.94 -14.96
C VAL A 6 10.82 -11.27 -13.59
N GLY A 7 11.22 -11.89 -12.45
CA GLY A 7 11.37 -11.26 -11.12
C GLY A 7 10.34 -11.62 -10.02
N ASP A 8 10.79 -12.25 -8.92
CA ASP A 8 10.11 -12.64 -7.66
C ASP A 8 8.67 -13.19 -7.72
N GLY A 9 8.54 -14.39 -8.29
CA GLY A 9 7.74 -15.46 -7.66
C GLY A 9 6.23 -15.50 -7.88
N VAL A 10 5.56 -14.48 -8.40
CA VAL A 10 4.09 -14.54 -8.62
C VAL A 10 3.75 -14.79 -10.09
N PHE A 11 3.46 -16.05 -10.42
CA PHE A 11 2.88 -16.46 -11.70
C PHE A 11 1.43 -15.95 -11.81
N THR A 12 1.23 -14.69 -12.19
CA THR A 12 -0.12 -14.16 -12.42
C THR A 12 -0.65 -14.67 -13.77
N SER A 13 -1.35 -15.81 -13.75
CA SER A 13 -2.07 -16.30 -14.93
C SER A 13 -3.04 -15.24 -15.47
N ARG A 14 -3.35 -15.25 -16.78
CA ARG A 14 -4.34 -14.31 -17.36
C ARG A 14 -5.69 -14.39 -16.65
N ALA A 15 -6.07 -15.57 -16.19
CA ALA A 15 -7.28 -15.78 -15.41
C ALA A 15 -7.20 -15.11 -14.02
N ALA A 16 -6.06 -15.18 -13.34
CA ALA A 16 -5.83 -14.48 -12.08
C ALA A 16 -5.83 -12.96 -12.27
N LEU A 17 -5.12 -12.47 -13.31
CA LEU A 17 -5.08 -11.05 -13.65
C LEU A 17 -6.46 -10.51 -14.03
N SER A 18 -7.24 -11.29 -14.78
CA SER A 18 -8.61 -10.94 -15.15
C SER A 18 -9.51 -10.80 -13.93
N ARG A 19 -9.37 -11.71 -12.96
CA ARG A 19 -10.11 -11.68 -11.70
C ARG A 19 -9.72 -10.49 -10.81
N ALA A 20 -8.43 -10.16 -10.76
CA ALA A 20 -7.92 -9.07 -9.94
C ALA A 20 -8.18 -7.69 -10.54
N SER A 21 -7.98 -7.53 -11.85
CA SER A 21 -8.12 -6.24 -12.56
C SER A 21 -9.54 -5.94 -13.05
N GLY A 22 -10.42 -6.94 -13.09
CA GLY A 22 -11.74 -6.84 -13.72
C GLY A 22 -11.71 -6.80 -15.26
N ILE A 23 -10.52 -6.87 -15.88
CA ILE A 23 -10.37 -6.86 -17.34
C ILE A 23 -10.67 -8.26 -17.88
N PRO A 24 -11.53 -8.43 -18.90
CA PRO A 24 -11.81 -9.73 -19.47
C PRO A 24 -10.56 -10.45 -19.98
N THR A 25 -10.49 -11.77 -19.78
CA THR A 25 -9.35 -12.58 -20.21
C THR A 25 -9.14 -12.53 -21.73
N SER A 26 -10.22 -12.40 -22.51
CA SER A 26 -10.16 -12.19 -23.97
C SER A 26 -9.44 -10.88 -24.32
N THR A 27 -9.75 -9.79 -23.62
CA THR A 27 -9.13 -8.48 -23.79
C THR A 27 -7.64 -8.51 -23.43
N LEU A 28 -7.27 -9.16 -22.32
CA LEU A 28 -5.87 -9.39 -21.95
C LEU A 28 -5.11 -10.21 -23.00
N LYS A 29 -5.77 -11.18 -23.64
CA LYS A 29 -5.20 -11.97 -24.73
C LYS A 29 -4.97 -11.11 -25.98
N SER A 30 -5.91 -10.22 -26.31
CA SER A 30 -5.77 -9.27 -27.42
C SER A 30 -4.59 -8.32 -27.22
N TYR A 31 -4.43 -7.75 -26.03
CA TYR A 31 -3.26 -6.91 -25.71
C TYR A 31 -1.96 -7.71 -25.80
N ALA A 32 -1.96 -8.96 -25.33
CA ALA A 32 -0.79 -9.82 -25.46
C ALA A 32 -0.39 -10.12 -26.91
N ALA A 33 -1.37 -10.11 -27.81
CA ALA A 33 -1.19 -10.29 -29.25
C ALA A 33 -0.82 -8.98 -29.99
N GLY A 34 -0.66 -7.86 -29.28
CA GLY A 34 -0.26 -6.58 -29.86
C GLY A 34 -1.41 -5.63 -30.20
N ALA A 35 -2.63 -5.88 -29.69
CA ALA A 35 -3.70 -4.90 -29.80
C ALA A 35 -3.35 -3.61 -29.04
N ALA A 36 -3.80 -2.46 -29.56
CA ALA A 36 -3.62 -1.17 -28.91
C ALA A 36 -4.26 -1.17 -27.52
N MET A 37 -3.46 -0.95 -26.48
CA MET A 37 -3.92 -0.87 -25.10
C MET A 37 -4.20 0.60 -24.73
N PRO A 38 -5.41 0.93 -24.24
CA PRO A 38 -5.67 2.25 -23.71
C PRO A 38 -4.79 2.56 -22.49
N PHE A 39 -4.37 3.82 -22.34
CA PHE A 39 -3.48 4.22 -21.25
C PHE A 39 -4.09 3.99 -19.85
N HIS A 40 -5.39 4.23 -19.68
CA HIS A 40 -6.08 3.96 -18.41
C HIS A 40 -6.01 2.47 -18.02
N THR A 41 -5.94 1.57 -19.01
CA THR A 41 -5.80 0.13 -18.77
C THR A 41 -4.40 -0.21 -18.29
N VAL A 42 -3.36 0.45 -18.80
CA VAL A 42 -1.97 0.32 -18.32
C VAL A 42 -1.88 0.72 -16.84
N LEU A 43 -2.48 1.86 -16.47
CA LEU A 43 -2.51 2.32 -15.08
C LEU A 43 -3.27 1.36 -14.15
N ALA A 44 -4.38 0.78 -14.63
CA ALA A 44 -5.12 -0.22 -13.88
C ALA A 44 -4.29 -1.49 -13.66
N LEU A 45 -3.55 -1.93 -14.67
CA LEU A 45 -2.66 -3.09 -14.60
C LEU A 45 -1.42 -2.86 -13.73
N ALA A 46 -0.95 -1.62 -13.60
CA ALA A 46 0.22 -1.28 -12.76
C ALA A 46 0.03 -1.60 -11.27
N LYS A 47 -1.22 -1.77 -10.81
CA LYS A 47 -1.53 -2.24 -9.45
C LYS A 47 -1.35 -3.74 -9.26
N PHE A 48 -1.29 -4.52 -10.33
CA PHE A 48 -1.33 -5.99 -10.29
C PHE A 48 -0.15 -6.65 -11.01
N LEU A 49 0.59 -5.89 -11.79
CA LEU A 49 1.78 -6.34 -12.51
C LEU A 49 3.03 -5.78 -11.84
N PRO A 50 4.15 -6.53 -11.91
CA PRO A 50 5.42 -6.04 -11.41
C PRO A 50 5.87 -4.80 -12.20
N ARG A 51 6.68 -3.96 -11.56
CA ARG A 51 7.17 -2.70 -12.13
C ARG A 51 7.88 -2.91 -13.47
N GLU A 52 8.66 -3.98 -13.56
CA GLU A 52 9.42 -4.39 -14.73
C GLU A 52 8.49 -4.58 -15.93
N ALA A 53 7.33 -5.20 -15.72
CA ALA A 53 6.35 -5.43 -16.77
C ALA A 53 5.72 -4.12 -17.26
N ILE A 54 5.43 -3.17 -16.36
CA ILE A 54 4.89 -1.87 -16.76
C ILE A 54 5.95 -1.03 -17.46
N ASN A 55 7.19 -1.03 -16.97
CA ASN A 55 8.31 -0.34 -17.60
C ASN A 55 8.57 -0.84 -19.02
N MET A 56 8.47 -2.16 -19.25
CA MET A 56 8.56 -2.74 -20.59
C MET A 56 7.41 -2.29 -21.51
N LEU A 57 6.20 -2.08 -20.97
CA LEU A 57 5.07 -1.55 -21.74
C LEU A 57 5.21 -0.06 -22.06
N SER A 58 5.88 0.70 -21.20
CA SER A 58 6.04 2.16 -21.32
C SER A 58 7.35 2.59 -22.01
N GLU A 59 8.30 1.68 -22.20
CA GLU A 59 9.59 1.92 -22.85
C GLU A 59 9.47 2.58 -24.24
N PRO A 60 8.57 2.15 -25.16
CA PRO A 60 8.44 2.79 -26.47
C PRO A 60 7.97 4.26 -26.40
N ALA A 61 7.31 4.64 -25.30
CA ALA A 61 6.88 6.01 -25.06
C ALA A 61 7.95 6.86 -24.34
N GLY A 62 9.12 6.30 -24.03
CA GLY A 62 10.16 6.96 -23.24
C GLY A 62 9.77 7.18 -21.77
N MET A 63 8.75 6.47 -21.29
CA MET A 63 8.19 6.62 -19.96
C MET A 63 8.62 5.45 -19.07
N ARG A 64 8.82 5.71 -17.78
CA ARG A 64 9.07 4.68 -16.76
C ARG A 64 8.27 4.98 -15.50
N LEU A 65 7.81 3.94 -14.80
CA LEU A 65 7.31 4.10 -13.45
C LEU A 65 8.47 4.52 -12.54
N VAL A 66 8.26 5.62 -11.84
CA VAL A 66 9.13 6.11 -10.77
C VAL A 66 8.28 6.07 -9.50
N ASP A 67 8.86 5.63 -8.38
CA ASP A 67 8.19 5.85 -7.10
C ASP A 67 8.06 7.35 -6.89
N VAL A 68 6.85 7.79 -6.57
CA VAL A 68 6.68 9.03 -5.84
C VAL A 68 7.29 8.73 -4.49
N GLN A 69 8.38 9.39 -4.14
CA GLN A 69 8.98 9.22 -2.82
C GLN A 69 7.90 9.39 -1.75
N GLN A 70 7.88 8.45 -0.81
CA GLN A 70 7.10 8.48 0.40
C GLN A 70 7.08 9.91 0.97
N THR A 71 5.88 10.39 1.26
CA THR A 71 5.66 11.56 2.10
C THR A 71 6.58 11.43 3.32
N ASP A 72 7.43 12.42 3.59
CA ASP A 72 8.30 12.42 4.76
C ASP A 72 7.52 11.92 5.98
N ALA A 73 8.00 10.83 6.59
CA ALA A 73 7.55 10.28 7.85
C ALA A 73 7.26 11.44 8.83
N CYS A 74 5.98 11.70 9.13
CA CYS A 74 5.57 12.83 9.96
C CYS A 74 5.79 12.49 11.44
N TRP A 75 7.06 12.54 11.87
CA TRP A 75 7.46 12.29 13.25
C TRP A 75 6.75 13.21 14.26
N ASP A 76 6.37 14.41 13.83
CA ASP A 76 5.58 15.36 14.63
C ASP A 76 4.19 14.84 14.97
N GLU A 77 3.53 14.14 14.04
CA GLU A 77 2.22 13.53 14.28
C GLU A 77 2.33 12.36 15.27
N ALA A 78 3.35 11.51 15.12
CA ALA A 78 3.64 10.45 16.08
C ALA A 78 3.94 11.00 17.47
N ALA A 79 4.74 12.05 17.56
CA ALA A 79 5.06 12.71 18.83
C ALA A 79 3.81 13.31 19.50
N ALA A 80 2.96 13.98 18.71
CA ALA A 80 1.69 14.52 19.19
C ALA A 80 0.78 13.42 19.74
N LEU A 81 0.60 12.31 19.00
CA LEU A 81 -0.23 11.19 19.43
C LEU A 81 0.31 10.49 20.69
N ALA A 82 1.63 10.30 20.78
CA ALA A 82 2.28 9.73 21.96
C ALA A 82 2.11 10.63 23.20
N SER A 83 2.27 11.95 23.05
CA SER A 83 2.10 12.91 24.15
C SER A 83 0.65 12.92 24.67
N GLY A 84 -0.33 12.81 23.78
CA GLY A 84 -1.75 12.68 24.14
C GLY A 84 -2.04 11.41 24.95
N LEU A 85 -1.45 10.27 24.55
CA LEU A 85 -1.60 9.02 25.31
C LEU A 85 -1.01 9.15 26.73
N VAL A 86 0.14 9.79 26.89
CA VAL A 86 0.74 10.04 28.21
C VAL A 86 -0.18 10.90 29.07
N ALA A 87 -0.75 11.97 28.51
CA ALA A 87 -1.68 12.84 29.22
C ALA A 87 -2.93 12.07 29.69
N GLU A 88 -3.51 11.22 28.83
CA GLU A 88 -4.66 10.38 29.19
C GLU A 88 -4.33 9.39 30.32
N ILE A 89 -3.13 8.80 30.32
CA ILE A 89 -2.66 7.92 31.41
C ILE A 89 -2.56 8.68 32.72
N CYS A 90 -2.02 9.92 32.70
CA CYS A 90 -1.91 10.76 33.89
C CYS A 90 -3.29 11.10 34.46
N VAL A 91 -4.27 11.42 33.60
CA VAL A 91 -5.65 11.71 34.01
C VAL A 91 -6.30 10.46 34.60
N ALA A 92 -6.20 9.31 33.94
CA ALA A 92 -6.75 8.04 34.41
C ALA A 92 -6.07 7.50 35.68
N ARG A 93 -4.91 8.04 36.07
CA ARG A 93 -4.22 7.72 37.33
C ARG A 93 -4.48 8.74 38.44
N SER A 94 -5.19 9.83 38.16
CA SER A 94 -5.38 10.93 39.12
C SER A 94 -6.15 10.53 40.38
N ASP A 95 -7.04 9.55 40.27
CA ASP A 95 -7.81 8.94 41.36
C ASP A 95 -7.11 7.71 41.98
N GLY A 96 -5.92 7.36 41.47
CA GLY A 96 -5.12 6.23 41.92
C GLY A 96 -5.50 4.87 41.34
N VAL A 97 -6.60 4.76 40.57
CA VAL A 97 -7.07 3.46 40.04
C VAL A 97 -7.62 3.60 38.62
N ILE A 98 -6.92 3.03 37.64
CA ILE A 98 -7.42 2.94 36.27
C ILE A 98 -8.58 1.94 36.23
N ASN A 99 -9.79 2.45 35.97
CA ASN A 99 -10.99 1.63 35.86
C ASN A 99 -11.06 0.89 34.51
N HIS A 100 -12.04 -0.01 34.36
CA HIS A 100 -12.17 -0.85 33.17
C HIS A 100 -12.50 -0.06 31.89
N ILE A 101 -13.21 1.08 32.02
CA ILE A 101 -13.59 1.95 30.90
C ILE A 101 -12.35 2.72 30.41
N GLU A 102 -11.61 3.33 31.33
CA GLU A 102 -10.35 4.01 31.04
C GLU A 102 -9.33 3.04 30.44
N ARG A 103 -9.22 1.83 31.00
CA ARG A 103 -8.33 0.79 30.46
C ARG A 103 -8.70 0.43 29.01
N ALA A 104 -9.99 0.35 28.69
CA ALA A 104 -10.44 0.09 27.32
C ALA A 104 -10.08 1.25 26.37
N SER A 105 -10.30 2.50 26.81
CA SER A 105 -9.96 3.71 26.06
C SER A 105 -8.46 3.83 25.80
N LEU A 106 -7.65 3.70 26.86
CA LEU A 106 -6.19 3.74 26.78
C LEU A 106 -5.63 2.64 25.86
N ARG A 107 -6.24 1.45 25.85
CA ARG A 107 -5.83 0.36 24.96
C ARG A 107 -6.14 0.65 23.50
N ALA A 108 -7.29 1.27 23.21
CA ALA A 108 -7.62 1.71 21.86
C ALA A 108 -6.64 2.79 21.38
N ARG A 109 -6.37 3.79 22.23
CA ARG A 109 -5.41 4.86 21.93
C ARG A 109 -3.99 4.35 21.73
N ALA A 110 -3.53 3.44 22.59
CA ALA A 110 -2.23 2.80 22.47
C ALA A 110 -2.07 2.06 21.15
N ARG A 111 -3.12 1.36 20.67
CA ARG A 111 -3.08 0.68 19.37
C ARG A 111 -2.91 1.66 18.21
N THR A 112 -3.58 2.82 18.26
CA THR A 112 -3.40 3.87 17.25
C THR A 112 -1.96 4.39 17.24
N VAL A 113 -1.39 4.67 18.40
CA VAL A 113 0.02 5.10 18.51
C VAL A 113 0.96 4.02 18.00
N THR A 114 0.75 2.75 18.36
CA THR A 114 1.56 1.63 17.88
C THR A 114 1.47 1.47 16.37
N ALA A 115 0.28 1.59 15.77
CA ALA A 115 0.12 1.50 14.32
C ALA A 115 0.94 2.59 13.61
N VAL A 116 0.80 3.85 14.05
CA VAL A 116 1.55 4.97 13.46
C VAL A 116 3.06 4.78 13.64
N LEU A 117 3.52 4.35 14.82
CA LEU A 117 4.95 4.10 15.06
C LEU A 117 5.47 2.92 14.25
N SER A 118 4.70 1.84 14.13
CA SER A 118 5.05 0.68 13.30
C SER A 118 5.22 1.09 11.85
N ASP A 119 4.26 1.83 11.30
CA ASP A 119 4.32 2.36 9.95
C ASP A 119 5.60 3.18 9.75
N LEU A 120 5.91 4.13 10.65
CA LEU A 120 7.14 4.95 10.57
C LEU A 120 8.45 4.15 10.70
N THR A 121 8.43 3.03 11.43
CA THR A 121 9.63 2.18 11.60
C THR A 121 9.86 1.21 10.44
N GLU A 122 8.80 0.83 9.72
CA GLU A 122 8.85 -0.06 8.56
C GLU A 122 9.31 0.66 7.27
N GLU A 123 9.33 2.01 7.26
CA GLU A 123 9.87 2.82 6.16
C GLU A 123 11.42 2.91 6.11
N ASN A 124 12.15 2.08 6.88
CA ASN A 124 13.62 1.96 6.83
C ASN A 124 14.11 0.72 6.07
#